data_AF-A0A920LEC5-F1
#
_entry.id   AF-A0A920LEC5-F1
#
_cell.length_a   1.000
_cell.length_b   1.000
_cell.length_c   1.000
_cell.angle_alpha   90.00
_cell.angle_beta   90.00
_cell.angle_gamma   90.00
#
_symmetry.space_group_name_H-M   'P 1'
#
loop_
_entity.id
_entity.type
_entity.pdbx_description
1 polymer ?
#
loop_
_entity_poly.entity_id
_entity_poly.type
_entity_poly.pdbx_seq_one_letter_code
_entity_poly.pdbx_strand_id
1 'polypeptide(L)'
;MYKLIGYKCELISAKYGDGVDEIIRLIKNKTCIISGHSGVGKSTLINSISPNLKLKTKEISSSHKQGKHTTTYAEMYDLDSDIKIIDTPGIRGFGLLKLQNMNWVIFSRIFEAKQKCKFKNCLHLDDLIVM
;
A
#
# COMPACT_ATOMS: atom_id res chain seq x y z
N MET A 1 -8.18 10.08 -9.33
CA MET A 1 -7.17 10.96 -8.71
C MET A 1 -5.74 10.40 -8.83
N TYR A 2 -5.41 9.23 -8.27
CA TYR A 2 -4.03 8.68 -8.30
C TYR A 2 -3.42 8.50 -9.71
N LYS A 3 -4.22 8.04 -10.69
CA LYS A 3 -3.79 7.99 -12.10
C LYS A 3 -3.36 9.36 -12.64
N LEU A 4 -4.04 10.44 -12.26
CA LEU A 4 -3.76 11.79 -12.74
C LEU A 4 -2.41 12.31 -12.25
N ILE A 5 -1.92 11.82 -11.12
CA ILE A 5 -0.64 12.20 -10.52
C ILE A 5 0.48 11.18 -10.85
N GLY A 6 0.26 10.29 -11.82
CA GLY A 6 1.29 9.41 -12.39
C GLY A 6 1.40 8.00 -11.78
N TYR A 7 0.55 7.64 -10.81
CA TYR A 7 0.54 6.26 -10.29
C TYR A 7 -0.22 5.33 -11.23
N LYS A 8 0.36 4.15 -11.46
CA LYS A 8 -0.36 3.03 -12.08
C LYS A 8 -1.45 2.57 -11.12
N CYS A 9 -2.69 2.46 -11.60
CA CYS A 9 -3.81 1.94 -10.81
C CYS A 9 -4.59 0.94 -11.65
N GLU A 10 -4.65 -0.30 -11.16
CA GLU A 10 -5.45 -1.37 -11.75
C GLU A 10 -6.70 -1.59 -10.91
N LEU A 11 -7.83 -1.80 -11.57
CA LEU A 11 -9.06 -2.25 -10.92
C LEU A 11 -9.09 -3.78 -11.03
N ILE A 12 -9.23 -4.45 -9.89
CA ILE A 12 -9.20 -5.91 -9.83
C ILE A 12 -10.31 -6.43 -8.91
N SER A 13 -10.71 -7.67 -9.14
CA SER A 13 -11.51 -8.47 -8.22
C SER A 13 -10.79 -9.78 -7.93
N ALA A 14 -10.08 -9.86 -6.79
CA ALA A 14 -9.44 -11.10 -6.37
C ALA A 14 -10.46 -12.25 -6.17
N LYS A 15 -11.69 -11.93 -5.77
CA LYS A 15 -12.74 -12.94 -5.57
C LYS A 15 -13.19 -13.59 -6.89
N TYR A 16 -13.27 -12.80 -7.96
CA TYR A 16 -13.78 -13.26 -9.26
C TYR A 16 -12.67 -13.53 -10.28
N GLY A 17 -11.42 -13.17 -9.97
CA GLY A 17 -10.27 -13.32 -10.84
C GLY A 17 -10.03 -12.13 -11.79
N ASP A 18 -10.96 -11.18 -11.86
CA ASP A 18 -10.86 -10.04 -12.78
C ASP A 18 -9.60 -9.22 -12.51
N GLY A 19 -8.75 -9.03 -13.53
CA GLY A 19 -7.55 -8.21 -13.44
C GLY A 19 -6.37 -8.85 -12.69
N VAL A 20 -6.50 -10.11 -12.22
CA VAL A 20 -5.42 -10.79 -11.48
C VAL A 20 -4.23 -11.12 -12.39
N ASP A 21 -4.48 -11.50 -13.65
CA ASP A 21 -3.42 -11.83 -14.61
C ASP A 21 -2.57 -10.60 -14.99
N GLU A 22 -3.16 -9.41 -15.05
CA GLU A 22 -2.45 -8.14 -15.21
C GLU A 22 -1.52 -7.88 -14.02
N ILE A 23 -1.96 -8.19 -12.80
CA ILE A 23 -1.12 -8.06 -11.59
C ILE A 23 0.03 -9.06 -11.64
N ILE A 24 -0.22 -10.33 -11.98
CA ILE A 24 0.81 -11.36 -12.12
C ILE A 24 1.87 -10.91 -13.13
N ARG A 25 1.46 -10.43 -14.31
CA ARG A 25 2.38 -9.89 -15.33
C ARG A 25 3.18 -8.70 -14.81
N LEU A 26 2.57 -7.83 -14.01
CA LEU A 26 3.22 -6.65 -13.45
C LEU A 26 4.31 -7.00 -12.42
N ILE A 27 4.08 -8.04 -11.62
CA ILE A 27 4.95 -8.42 -10.49
C ILE A 27 5.90 -9.60 -10.82
N LYS A 28 5.77 -10.20 -12.01
CA LYS A 28 6.65 -11.26 -12.48
C LYS A 28 8.13 -10.87 -12.34
N ASN A 29 8.94 -11.79 -11.81
CA ASN A 29 10.37 -11.61 -11.54
C ASN A 29 10.69 -10.45 -10.58
N LYS A 30 9.78 -10.08 -9.67
CA LYS A 30 9.98 -9.00 -8.70
C LYS A 30 9.70 -9.45 -7.27
N THR A 31 10.33 -8.76 -6.33
CA THR A 31 9.96 -8.79 -4.91
C THR A 31 9.00 -7.64 -4.62
N CYS A 32 7.79 -7.97 -4.17
CA CYS A 32 6.72 -7.01 -3.93
C CYS A 32 6.24 -7.10 -2.49
N ILE A 33 5.93 -5.96 -1.89
CA ILE A 33 5.19 -5.89 -0.62
C ILE A 33 3.72 -5.62 -0.95
N ILE A 34 2.82 -6.38 -0.32
CA ILE A 34 1.38 -6.07 -0.36
C ILE A 34 1.00 -5.36 0.94
N SER A 35 0.53 -4.12 0.84
CA SER A 35 0.16 -3.29 1.99
C SER A 35 -1.25 -2.72 1.85
N GLY A 36 -1.91 -2.58 2.99
CA GLY A 36 -3.28 -2.06 3.09
C GLY A 36 -3.92 -2.42 4.43
N HIS A 37 -5.02 -1.76 4.76
CA HIS A 37 -5.74 -1.97 6.02
C HIS A 37 -6.20 -3.43 6.20
N SER A 38 -6.53 -3.80 7.43
CA SER A 38 -7.18 -5.10 7.68
C SER A 38 -8.50 -5.17 6.90
N GLY A 39 -8.77 -6.31 6.26
CA GLY A 39 -10.04 -6.52 5.54
C GLY A 39 -10.09 -6.14 4.06
N VAL A 40 -9.09 -5.44 3.52
CA VAL A 40 -9.11 -4.97 2.12
C VAL A 40 -8.90 -6.08 1.07
N GLY A 41 -8.70 -7.33 1.48
CA GLY A 41 -8.55 -8.47 0.57
C GLY A 41 -7.11 -8.86 0.20
N LYS A 42 -6.09 -8.46 0.97
CA LYS A 42 -4.66 -8.81 0.71
C LYS A 42 -4.43 -10.32 0.59
N SER A 43 -4.83 -11.09 1.60
CA SER A 43 -4.65 -12.55 1.59
C SER A 43 -5.47 -13.24 0.50
N THR A 44 -6.64 -12.70 0.15
CA THR A 44 -7.44 -13.18 -0.99
C THR A 44 -6.70 -12.98 -2.31
N LEU A 45 -6.06 -11.81 -2.49
CA LEU A 45 -5.24 -11.54 -3.68
C LEU A 45 -4.04 -12.49 -3.77
N ILE A 46 -3.33 -12.72 -2.66
CA ILE A 46 -2.18 -13.65 -2.64
C ILE A 46 -2.62 -15.07 -3.04
N ASN A 47 -3.74 -15.56 -2.48
CA ASN A 47 -4.30 -16.85 -2.86
C ASN A 47 -4.76 -16.92 -4.32
N SER A 48 -5.18 -15.79 -4.89
CA SER A 48 -5.56 -15.73 -6.32
C SER A 48 -4.33 -15.80 -7.23
N ILE A 49 -3.22 -15.18 -6.80
CA ILE A 49 -1.93 -15.21 -7.52
C ILE A 49 -1.26 -16.59 -7.40
N SER A 50 -1.31 -17.20 -6.22
CA SER A 50 -0.78 -18.55 -5.98
C SER A 50 -1.79 -19.39 -5.19
N PRO A 51 -2.65 -20.15 -5.89
CA PRO A 51 -3.67 -21.01 -5.27
C PRO A 51 -3.08 -22.07 -4.34
N ASN A 52 -1.82 -22.46 -4.56
CA ASN A 52 -1.10 -23.47 -3.79
C ASN A 52 -0.75 -23.01 -2.36
N LEU A 53 -0.65 -21.69 -2.14
CA LEU A 53 -0.25 -21.12 -0.85
C LEU A 53 -1.33 -21.31 0.25
N LYS A 54 -2.61 -21.40 -0.15
CA LYS A 54 -3.79 -21.63 0.72
C LYS A 54 -3.74 -20.84 2.04
N LEU A 55 -3.39 -19.55 2.00
CA LEU A 55 -3.41 -18.69 3.18
C LEU A 55 -4.82 -18.66 3.78
N LYS A 56 -4.91 -18.67 5.12
CA LYS A 56 -6.19 -18.61 5.82
C LYS A 56 -6.89 -17.27 5.55
N THR A 57 -7.90 -17.27 4.70
CA THR A 57 -8.81 -16.14 4.48
C THR A 57 -10.05 -16.31 5.37
N LYS A 58 -10.03 -15.78 6.60
CA LYS A 58 -11.26 -15.65 7.40
C LYS A 58 -11.84 -14.24 7.22
N GLU A 59 -13.17 -14.13 7.17
CA GLU A 59 -13.85 -12.85 7.34
C GLU A 59 -13.40 -12.20 8.65
N ILE A 60 -13.28 -10.88 8.67
CA ILE A 60 -12.83 -10.14 9.84
C ILE A 60 -13.81 -10.43 10.99
N SER A 61 -13.42 -11.29 11.92
CA SER A 61 -14.25 -11.65 13.06
C SER A 61 -14.51 -10.40 13.90
N SER A 62 -15.78 -9.99 13.97
CA SER A 62 -16.36 -8.92 14.78
C SER A 62 -16.37 -9.23 16.29
N SER A 63 -15.60 -10.21 16.75
CA SER A 63 -15.47 -10.59 18.14
C SER A 63 -14.20 -11.41 18.30
N HIS A 64 -13.17 -10.84 18.93
CA HIS A 64 -12.48 -11.45 20.07
C HIS A 64 -11.33 -10.54 20.53
N LYS A 65 -11.62 -9.82 21.61
CA LYS A 65 -10.62 -9.18 22.47
C LYS A 65 -9.70 -10.27 23.03
N GLN A 66 -8.39 -10.10 22.83
CA GLN A 66 -7.29 -10.89 23.39
C GLN A 66 -7.13 -12.34 22.88
N GLY A 67 -5.95 -12.63 22.33
CA GLY A 67 -5.38 -13.98 22.31
C GLY A 67 -5.10 -14.58 20.93
N LYS A 68 -3.81 -14.55 20.54
CA LYS A 68 -3.09 -15.49 19.66
C LYS A 68 -3.56 -15.67 18.21
N HIS A 69 -2.60 -15.54 17.30
CA HIS A 69 -2.69 -15.67 15.84
C HIS A 69 -3.07 -14.38 15.09
N THR A 70 -2.32 -13.32 15.39
CA THR A 70 -2.13 -12.14 14.54
C THR A 70 -0.78 -12.35 13.83
N THR A 71 -0.69 -12.29 12.50
CA THR A 71 0.62 -12.31 11.81
C THR A 71 1.47 -11.20 12.43
N THR A 72 2.49 -11.57 13.21
CA THR A 72 3.28 -10.63 14.05
C THR A 72 4.59 -10.23 13.36
N TYR A 73 4.94 -10.95 12.29
CA TYR A 73 6.15 -10.77 11.50
C TYR A 73 5.78 -10.63 10.02
N ALA A 74 6.59 -9.89 9.27
CA ALA A 74 6.50 -9.89 7.82
C ALA A 74 6.95 -11.27 7.33
N GLU A 75 6.13 -11.93 6.52
CA GLU A 75 6.44 -13.22 5.91
C GLU A 75 6.72 -13.03 4.42
N MET A 76 7.76 -13.67 3.90
CA MET A 76 8.06 -13.68 2.47
C MET A 76 7.65 -15.03 1.88
N TYR A 77 6.88 -14.99 0.81
CA TYR A 77 6.45 -16.13 0.04
C TYR A 77 7.15 -16.11 -1.32
N ASP A 78 7.89 -17.18 -1.63
CA ASP A 78 8.38 -17.44 -2.98
C ASP A 78 7.26 -18.16 -3.75
N LEU A 79 6.73 -17.51 -4.78
CA LEU A 79 5.63 -18.00 -5.61
C LEU A 79 6.13 -18.46 -6.98
N ASP A 80 5.25 -19.13 -7.71
CA ASP A 80 5.48 -19.50 -9.10
C ASP A 80 5.85 -18.28 -9.97
N SER A 81 6.62 -18.49 -11.04
CA SER A 81 7.10 -17.43 -11.95
C SER A 81 8.07 -16.41 -11.34
N ASP A 82 8.92 -16.84 -10.41
CA ASP A 82 9.95 -16.02 -9.74
C ASP A 82 9.39 -14.76 -9.05
N ILE A 83 8.16 -14.84 -8.57
CA ILE A 83 7.49 -13.76 -7.82
C ILE A 83 7.79 -13.96 -6.34
N LYS A 84 8.22 -12.90 -5.65
CA LYS A 84 8.35 -12.91 -4.19
C LYS A 84 7.37 -11.92 -3.58
N ILE A 85 6.52 -12.39 -2.67
CA ILE A 85 5.54 -11.53 -1.98
C ILE A 85 5.88 -11.47 -0.51
N ILE A 86 6.07 -10.25 0.00
CA ILE A 86 6.16 -9.98 1.42
C ILE A 86 4.77 -9.58 1.91
N ASP A 87 4.12 -10.45 2.69
CA ASP A 87 2.89 -10.10 3.40
C ASP A 87 3.23 -9.41 4.72
N THR A 88 2.54 -8.29 4.96
CA THR A 88 2.75 -7.46 6.14
C THR A 88 1.48 -7.45 6.98
N PRO A 89 1.59 -7.47 8.32
CA PRO A 89 0.42 -7.31 9.17
C PRO A 89 -0.34 -6.04 8.77
N GLY A 90 -1.68 -6.12 8.69
CA GLY A 90 -2.50 -4.99 8.27
C GLY A 90 -2.15 -3.73 9.06
N ILE A 91 -1.81 -2.65 8.36
CA ILE A 91 -1.41 -1.38 8.98
C ILE A 91 -2.59 -0.85 9.79
N ARG A 92 -2.42 -0.75 11.12
CA ARG A 92 -3.42 -0.20 12.06
C ARG A 92 -3.30 1.32 12.21
N GLY A 93 -2.15 1.89 11.87
CA GLY A 93 -1.91 3.33 11.82
C GLY A 93 -0.54 3.61 11.22
N PHE A 94 -0.45 4.65 10.39
CA PHE A 94 0.83 5.18 9.94
C PHE A 94 1.42 6.04 11.07
N GLY A 95 2.48 5.57 11.71
CA GLY A 95 3.29 6.44 12.57
C GLY A 95 4.10 7.39 11.69
N LEU A 96 3.64 8.64 11.51
CA LEU A 96 4.39 9.70 10.81
C LEU A 96 5.66 10.16 11.58
N LEU A 97 6.07 9.40 12.60
CA LEU A 97 7.11 9.69 13.60
C LEU A 97 8.50 9.97 13.01
N LYS A 98 8.73 9.72 11.71
CA LYS A 98 10.01 9.99 11.03
C LYS A 98 9.89 10.93 9.82
N LEU A 99 8.81 11.70 9.69
CA LEU A 99 8.65 12.61 8.55
C LEU A 99 9.33 13.99 8.72
N GLN A 100 9.94 14.28 9.87
CA GLN A 100 10.52 15.61 10.17
C GLN A 100 11.56 16.09 9.13
N ASN A 101 12.23 15.17 8.43
CA ASN A 101 13.24 15.47 7.41
C ASN A 101 12.85 15.01 5.99
N MET A 102 11.57 14.71 5.75
CA MET A 102 11.13 14.30 4.42
C MET A 102 11.07 15.51 3.49
N ASN A 103 11.98 15.55 2.52
CA ASN A 103 11.92 16.52 1.45
C ASN A 103 10.60 16.34 0.68
N TRP A 104 9.94 17.45 0.34
CA TRP A 104 8.70 17.53 -0.47
C TRP A 104 8.72 16.77 -1.80
N VAL A 105 9.88 16.21 -2.18
CA VAL A 105 10.12 15.35 -3.35
C VAL A 105 9.14 14.16 -3.41
N ILE A 106 8.64 13.67 -2.28
CA ILE A 106 7.66 12.55 -2.26
C ILE A 106 6.33 12.94 -2.88
N PHE A 107 6.00 14.23 -2.90
CA PHE A 107 4.87 14.79 -3.61
C PHE A 107 5.37 15.65 -4.77
N SER A 108 5.86 15.01 -5.84
CA SER A 108 6.48 15.68 -7.00
C SER A 108 5.69 16.88 -7.52
N ARG A 109 4.36 16.76 -7.65
CA ARG A 109 3.48 17.87 -8.06
C ARG A 109 3.42 19.03 -7.07
N ILE A 110 3.45 18.76 -5.77
CA ILE A 110 3.50 19.81 -4.74
C ILE A 110 4.87 20.50 -4.79
N PHE A 111 5.96 19.74 -5.01
CA PHE A 111 7.30 20.30 -5.18
C PHE A 111 7.39 21.22 -6.41
N GLU A 112 6.82 20.83 -7.54
CA GLU A 112 6.74 21.67 -8.75
C GLU A 112 5.94 22.95 -8.51
N ALA A 113 4.80 22.86 -7.82
CA ALA A 113 3.99 24.03 -7.49
C ALA A 113 4.72 24.98 -6.52
N LYS A 114 5.46 24.44 -5.54
CA LYS A 114 6.26 25.22 -4.59
C LYS A 114 7.30 26.11 -5.29
N GLN A 115 7.95 25.62 -6.35
CA GLN A 115 8.93 26.43 -7.11
C GLN A 115 8.31 27.68 -7.75
N LYS A 116 6.99 27.69 -7.96
CA LYS A 116 6.24 28.84 -8.49
C LYS A 116 5.73 29.77 -7.39
N CYS A 117 5.96 29.46 -6.11
CA CYS A 117 5.57 30.33 -5.02
C CYS A 117 6.49 31.54 -4.93
N LYS A 118 5.90 32.74 -4.80
CA LYS A 118 6.64 33.99 -4.61
C LYS A 118 7.46 34.01 -3.31
N PHE A 119 6.99 33.33 -2.26
CA PHE A 119 7.58 33.40 -0.92
C PHE A 119 8.45 32.17 -0.64
N LYS A 120 9.74 32.39 -0.35
CA LYS A 120 10.73 31.33 -0.10
C LYS A 120 10.36 30.41 1.09
N ASN A 121 9.68 30.97 2.10
CA ASN A 121 9.30 30.28 3.33
C ASN A 121 7.77 30.10 3.48
N CYS A 122 7.02 30.06 2.38
CA CYS A 122 5.57 29.84 2.45
C CYS A 122 5.25 28.48 3.09
N LEU A 123 4.35 28.48 4.08
CA LEU A 123 3.86 27.25 4.70
C LEU A 123 2.69 26.62 3.94
N HIS A 124 2.09 27.34 2.97
CA HIS A 124 0.97 26.87 2.14
C HIS A 124 -0.23 26.37 2.97
N LEU A 125 -0.40 26.92 4.17
CA LEU A 125 -1.59 26.85 5.01
C LEU A 125 -2.27 28.23 4.84
N ASP A 126 -3.59 28.26 4.70
CA ASP A 126 -4.36 29.46 4.31
C ASP A 126 -3.88 30.78 4.95
N ASP A 127 -3.98 31.86 4.16
CA ASP A 127 -3.50 33.22 4.44
C ASP A 127 -3.56 33.63 5.92
N LEU A 128 -2.42 33.60 6.59
CA LEU A 128 -2.10 34.53 7.67
C LEU A 128 -0.72 35.10 7.38
N ILE A 129 -0.76 36.30 6.78
CA ILE A 129 0.29 37.31 6.92
C ILE A 129 0.55 37.43 8.42
N VAL A 130 1.66 36.85 8.90
CA VAL A 130 2.19 37.25 10.20
C VAL A 130 2.94 38.55 9.91
N MET A 131 2.29 39.67 10.25
CA MET A 131 2.94 40.96 10.42
C MET A 131 3.99 40.88 11.54
#